data_AF-A0AAJ7T525-F1
#
_entry.id   AF-A0AAJ7T525-F1
#
_cell.length_a   1.000
_cell.length_b   1.000
_cell.length_c   1.000
_cell.angle_alpha   90.00
_cell.angle_beta   90.00
_cell.angle_gamma   90.00
#
_symmetry.space_group_name_H-M   'P 1'
#
loop_
_entity.id
_entity.type
_entity.pdbx_description
1 polymer ?
#
loop_
_entity_poly.entity_id
_entity_poly.type
_entity_poly.pdbx_seq_one_letter_code
_entity_poly.pdbx_strand_id
1 'polypeptide(L)'
;MKEVPLSNCERAFILQAIKERKRLDGRETYDYRRMKLMFGVDSGCCMVELGKTRVLAQVSCELVAPKQNRPTDGILFVNLELSPMASPALEAGRQSEMGVELNRLLERCLRTSRCVDTESLCVIAGEKVWQIRADVHLLNHDGNVLDAATVAAVTALAHFRRPDVSVQGSEVTVYPPEERDPVPLSIHHMPMPVSFAFFEQGTYLLVDATELEERVMDGRLVIAMNKHGELCAVQSSGGIMLTQDQMLRCTKIANVKVGEITELIQRALKNDAQARKEGRKCGMAESLPTQRITALRAEEAVVSAEEAEEAEDRAREVVAQAEPAASVVSELKVWGHGTAQIGEGLHNAWAEDEEELESEDDKVDDEMPGEEGLADTGTELRDPASVQADKSLGSDDSEEDEVVILNPATTKTQGRAAQNAGARPKTGTAKMPAADKKKTKNKRKKNK
;
A
#
# COMPACT_ATOMS: atom_id res chain seq x y z
N MET A 1 3.88 18.22 16.96
CA MET A 1 2.40 18.33 16.97
C MET A 1 1.85 17.06 17.59
N LYS A 2 0.63 17.03 18.14
CA LYS A 2 0.14 15.86 18.90
C LYS A 2 -0.84 15.06 18.06
N GLU A 3 -0.84 13.74 18.22
CA GLU A 3 -1.85 12.86 17.64
C GLU A 3 -3.27 13.28 18.04
N VAL A 4 -4.19 13.21 17.08
CA VAL A 4 -5.61 13.39 17.35
C VAL A 4 -6.08 12.20 18.21
N PRO A 5 -6.63 12.43 19.42
CA PRO A 5 -7.16 11.35 20.24
C PRO A 5 -8.41 10.74 19.58
N LEU A 6 -8.56 9.41 19.72
CA LEU A 6 -9.73 8.70 19.22
C LEU A 6 -10.90 8.85 20.22
N SER A 7 -12.10 9.13 19.73
CA SER A 7 -13.29 9.20 20.59
C SER A 7 -13.73 7.81 21.05
N ASN A 8 -14.26 7.71 22.28
CA ASN A 8 -14.83 6.46 22.78
C ASN A 8 -16.00 5.97 21.92
N CYS A 9 -16.79 6.89 21.36
CA CYS A 9 -17.90 6.56 20.46
C CYS A 9 -17.38 5.93 19.17
N GLU A 10 -16.33 6.51 18.57
CA GLU A 10 -15.72 5.98 17.35
C GLU A 10 -15.12 4.61 17.58
N ARG A 11 -14.38 4.44 18.69
CA ARG A 11 -13.81 3.14 19.07
C ARG A 11 -14.90 2.06 19.24
N ALA A 12 -15.96 2.37 19.97
CA ALA A 12 -17.05 1.43 20.21
C ALA A 12 -17.79 1.08 18.91
N PHE A 13 -18.02 2.08 18.05
CA PHE A 13 -18.66 1.90 16.75
C PHE A 13 -17.85 1.00 15.82
N ILE A 14 -16.52 1.22 15.74
CA ILE A 14 -15.62 0.39 14.91
C ILE A 14 -15.64 -1.06 15.39
N LEU A 15 -15.53 -1.29 16.70
CA LEU A 15 -15.58 -2.64 17.27
C LEU A 15 -16.93 -3.32 16.98
N GLN A 16 -18.04 -2.59 17.07
CA GLN A 16 -19.37 -3.12 16.75
C GLN A 16 -19.50 -3.45 15.25
N ALA A 17 -18.99 -2.60 14.37
CA ALA A 17 -18.99 -2.86 12.93
C ALA A 17 -18.17 -4.11 12.58
N ILE A 18 -17.02 -4.30 13.23
CA ILE A 18 -16.16 -5.48 13.05
C ILE A 18 -16.88 -6.77 13.51
N LYS A 19 -17.67 -6.72 14.59
CA LYS A 19 -18.52 -7.85 15.03
C LYS A 19 -19.53 -8.25 13.96
N GLU A 20 -20.11 -7.25 13.29
CA GLU A 20 -21.02 -7.46 12.16
C GLU A 20 -20.30 -7.81 10.85
N ARG A 21 -18.95 -7.90 10.85
CA ARG A 21 -18.09 -8.12 9.68
C ARG A 21 -18.26 -7.06 8.59
N LYS A 22 -18.55 -5.82 8.99
CA LYS A 22 -18.63 -4.66 8.10
C LYS A 22 -17.46 -3.73 8.37
N ARG A 23 -16.90 -3.18 7.29
CA ARG A 23 -15.83 -2.17 7.36
C ARG A 23 -16.38 -0.78 7.06
N LEU A 24 -15.70 0.25 7.56
CA LEU A 24 -16.07 1.66 7.37
C LEU A 24 -16.08 2.09 5.90
N ASP A 25 -15.26 1.45 5.07
CA ASP A 25 -15.10 1.75 3.65
C ASP A 25 -15.93 0.84 2.73
N GLY A 26 -16.70 -0.08 3.30
CA GLY A 26 -17.53 -1.04 2.57
C GLY A 26 -16.77 -2.21 1.94
N ARG A 27 -15.48 -2.39 2.21
CA ARG A 27 -14.71 -3.57 1.74
C ARG A 27 -15.02 -4.82 2.56
N GLU A 28 -14.72 -5.98 1.99
CA GLU A 28 -14.69 -7.24 2.73
C GLU A 28 -13.48 -7.32 3.69
N THR A 29 -13.52 -8.31 4.59
CA THR A 29 -12.49 -8.51 5.63
C THR A 29 -11.12 -8.87 5.08
N TYR A 30 -11.06 -9.50 3.90
CA TYR A 30 -9.83 -10.01 3.30
C TYR A 30 -9.32 -9.18 2.13
N ASP A 31 -9.96 -8.06 1.82
CA ASP A 31 -9.64 -7.26 0.64
C ASP A 31 -8.68 -6.12 0.91
N TYR A 32 -7.72 -5.97 0.01
CA TYR A 32 -6.80 -4.84 -0.01
C TYR A 32 -7.43 -3.58 -0.61
N ARG A 33 -6.92 -2.41 -0.20
CA ARG A 33 -7.22 -1.16 -0.89
C ARG A 33 -6.71 -1.22 -2.31
N ARG A 34 -7.32 -0.42 -3.19
CA ARG A 34 -6.82 -0.25 -4.56
C ARG A 34 -5.38 0.24 -4.52
N MET A 35 -4.47 -0.59 -5.02
CA MET A 35 -3.06 -0.27 -5.18
C MET A 35 -2.83 0.42 -6.53
N LYS A 36 -2.04 1.49 -6.53
CA LYS A 36 -1.52 2.14 -7.74
C LYS A 36 -0.01 2.25 -7.64
N LEU A 37 0.67 1.81 -8.69
CA LEU A 37 2.12 1.91 -8.83
C LEU A 37 2.41 3.00 -9.87
N MET A 38 3.23 3.96 -9.50
CA MET A 38 3.71 5.02 -10.39
C MET A 38 5.23 4.97 -10.43
N PHE A 39 5.79 5.15 -11.61
CA PHE A 39 7.24 5.17 -11.82
C PHE A 39 7.72 6.60 -12.03
N GLY A 40 8.90 6.90 -11.51
CA GLY A 40 9.58 8.17 -11.78
C GLY A 40 10.22 8.17 -13.17
N VAL A 41 10.74 9.34 -13.56
CA VAL A 41 11.55 9.50 -14.77
C VAL A 41 12.79 8.62 -14.68
N ASP A 42 13.49 8.73 -13.55
CA ASP A 42 14.70 7.97 -13.25
C ASP A 42 14.39 6.50 -12.95
N SER A 43 15.29 5.62 -13.40
CA SER A 43 15.23 4.19 -13.09
C SER A 43 15.47 3.97 -11.60
N GLY A 44 14.57 3.23 -10.94
CA GLY A 44 14.61 2.98 -9.49
C GLY A 44 13.85 3.97 -8.61
N CYS A 45 13.11 4.92 -9.19
CA CYS A 45 12.11 5.71 -8.48
C CYS A 45 10.73 5.08 -8.63
N CYS A 46 10.04 4.81 -7.52
CA CYS A 46 8.67 4.30 -7.51
C CYS A 46 7.84 4.96 -6.41
N MET A 47 6.63 5.38 -6.74
CA MET A 47 5.63 5.80 -5.77
C MET A 47 4.48 4.78 -5.76
N VAL A 48 4.12 4.34 -4.56
CA VAL A 48 3.02 3.40 -4.33
C VAL A 48 1.92 4.11 -3.56
N GLU A 49 0.71 4.07 -4.10
CA GLU A 49 -0.50 4.47 -3.39
C GLU A 49 -1.29 3.23 -3.00
N LEU A 50 -1.47 3.03 -1.70
CA LEU A 50 -2.37 2.03 -1.14
C LEU A 50 -3.57 2.78 -0.54
N GLY A 51 -4.62 2.98 -1.35
CA GLY A 51 -5.72 3.87 -0.99
C GLY A 51 -5.22 5.31 -0.79
N LYS A 52 -5.19 5.78 0.47
CA LYS A 52 -4.62 7.09 0.82
C LYS A 52 -3.18 7.02 1.31
N THR A 53 -2.68 5.84 1.70
CA THR A 53 -1.30 5.69 2.15
C THR A 53 -0.37 5.81 0.96
N ARG A 54 0.63 6.68 1.06
CA ARG A 54 1.55 7.00 -0.03
C ARG A 54 2.98 6.78 0.43
N VAL A 55 3.71 5.99 -0.34
CA VAL A 55 5.12 5.68 -0.06
C VAL A 55 5.93 5.93 -1.32
N LEU A 56 7.06 6.63 -1.16
CA LEU A 56 8.06 6.81 -2.20
C LEU A 56 9.25 5.91 -1.89
N ALA A 57 9.76 5.20 -2.89
CA ALA A 57 11.00 4.44 -2.80
C ALA A 57 11.98 4.91 -3.87
N GLN A 58 13.22 5.14 -3.46
CA GLN A 58 14.32 5.52 -4.31
C GLN A 58 15.48 4.54 -4.10
N VAL A 59 16.04 4.04 -5.19
CA VAL A 59 17.24 3.19 -5.16
C VAL A 59 18.43 3.97 -5.68
N SER A 60 19.53 3.94 -4.94
CA SER A 60 20.83 4.48 -5.32
C SER A 60 21.90 3.38 -5.32
N CYS A 61 22.95 3.55 -6.12
CA CYS A 61 24.10 2.65 -6.14
C CYS A 61 25.42 3.40 -6.02
N GLU A 62 26.34 2.85 -5.25
CA GLU A 62 27.69 3.38 -5.06
C GLU A 62 28.72 2.25 -5.09
N LEU A 63 29.96 2.55 -5.49
CA LEU A 63 31.09 1.61 -5.44
C LEU A 63 31.83 1.78 -4.12
N VAL A 64 31.75 0.76 -3.26
CA VAL A 64 32.33 0.78 -1.90
C VAL A 64 33.20 -0.45 -1.68
N ALA A 65 34.14 -0.38 -0.75
CA ALA A 65 34.91 -1.54 -0.34
C ALA A 65 34.01 -2.54 0.42
N PRO A 66 34.09 -3.85 0.14
CA PRO A 66 33.26 -4.84 0.81
C PRO A 66 33.63 -4.97 2.29
N LYS A 67 32.71 -5.58 3.05
CA LYS A 67 33.00 -5.95 4.45
C LYS A 67 34.06 -7.06 4.48
N GLN A 68 35.01 -6.96 5.40
CA GLN A 68 36.11 -7.94 5.56
C GLN A 68 35.61 -9.38 5.73
N ASN A 69 34.45 -9.57 6.37
CA ASN A 69 33.87 -10.90 6.59
C ASN A 69 33.35 -11.56 5.31
N ARG A 70 32.97 -10.76 4.30
CA ARG A 70 32.43 -11.24 3.01
C ARG A 70 32.93 -10.36 1.86
N PRO A 71 34.14 -10.64 1.34
CA PRO A 71 34.76 -9.84 0.28
C PRO A 71 34.12 -10.04 -1.10
N THR A 72 33.32 -11.08 -1.28
CA THR A 72 32.65 -11.46 -2.55
C THR A 72 31.21 -10.99 -2.67
N ASP A 73 30.64 -10.44 -1.60
CA ASP A 73 29.23 -10.05 -1.57
C ASP A 73 29.12 -8.53 -1.62
N GLY A 74 28.22 -8.02 -2.46
CA GLY A 74 27.76 -6.64 -2.42
C GLY A 74 26.92 -6.34 -1.17
N ILE A 75 26.67 -5.06 -0.93
CA ILE A 75 26.00 -4.58 0.27
C ILE A 75 24.61 -4.05 -0.11
N LEU A 76 23.56 -4.60 0.50
CA LEU A 76 22.20 -4.05 0.42
C LEU A 76 21.86 -3.32 1.72
N PHE A 77 21.66 -2.02 1.61
CA PHE A 77 21.16 -1.16 2.68
C PHE A 77 19.71 -0.78 2.39
N VAL A 78 18.83 -0.96 3.37
CA VAL A 78 17.42 -0.58 3.27
C VAL A 78 17.13 0.34 4.44
N ASN A 79 16.50 1.47 4.15
CA ASN A 79 16.13 2.44 5.16
C ASN A 79 14.68 2.89 4.94
N LEU A 80 13.89 2.86 6.00
CA LEU A 80 12.55 3.44 6.03
C LEU A 80 12.59 4.72 6.85
N GLU A 81 12.36 5.86 6.20
CA GLU A 81 12.22 7.15 6.85
C GLU A 81 10.74 7.53 6.98
N LEU A 82 10.35 7.86 8.20
CA LEU A 82 9.02 8.38 8.51
C LEU A 82 9.07 9.91 8.44
N SER A 83 8.48 10.48 7.38
CA SER A 83 8.39 11.93 7.22
C SER A 83 7.36 12.52 8.17
N PRO A 84 7.61 13.70 8.77
CA PRO A 84 6.59 14.46 9.49
C PRO A 84 5.38 14.85 8.64
N MET A 85 5.51 14.79 7.31
CA MET A 85 4.38 14.98 6.38
C MET A 85 3.36 13.84 6.48
N ALA A 86 3.78 12.64 6.88
CA ALA A 86 2.94 11.47 6.88
C ALA A 86 1.92 11.48 8.02
N SER A 87 2.32 11.89 9.21
CA SER A 87 1.40 12.15 10.30
C SER A 87 1.98 13.20 11.26
N PRO A 88 1.13 14.02 11.91
CA PRO A 88 1.58 15.03 12.87
C PRO A 88 2.28 14.47 14.10
N ALA A 89 2.13 13.16 14.34
CA ALA A 89 2.77 12.39 15.41
C ALA A 89 4.27 12.18 15.21
N LEU A 90 4.69 12.19 13.94
CA LEU A 90 6.04 11.85 13.53
C LEU A 90 6.90 13.11 13.60
N GLU A 91 7.83 13.12 14.56
CA GLU A 91 8.82 14.18 14.68
C GLU A 91 10.08 13.82 13.90
N ALA A 92 10.62 14.78 13.15
CA ALA A 92 11.85 14.57 12.38
C ALA A 92 13.02 14.22 13.31
N GLY A 93 13.73 13.13 13.00
CA GLY A 93 14.93 12.71 13.73
C GLY A 93 14.69 11.83 14.95
N ARG A 94 13.47 11.80 15.52
CA ARG A 94 13.12 10.83 16.56
C ARG A 94 12.54 9.58 15.90
N GLN A 95 13.31 8.50 15.89
CA GLN A 95 12.81 7.20 15.47
C GLN A 95 11.76 6.72 16.47
N SER A 96 10.49 6.69 16.06
CA SER A 96 9.40 6.12 16.86
C SER A 96 9.58 4.61 17.02
N GLU A 97 8.97 4.02 18.05
CA GLU A 97 8.98 2.55 18.24
C GLU A 97 8.44 1.84 17.00
N MET A 98 7.36 2.38 16.41
CA MET A 98 6.81 1.94 15.13
C MET A 98 7.87 2.01 14.01
N GLY A 99 8.61 3.12 13.89
CA GLY A 99 9.64 3.28 12.86
C GLY A 99 10.75 2.23 12.97
N VAL A 100 11.24 1.98 14.19
CA VAL A 100 12.26 0.95 14.42
C VAL A 100 11.74 -0.45 14.09
N GLU A 101 10.50 -0.75 14.48
CA GLU A 101 9.87 -2.04 14.20
C GLU A 101 9.69 -2.27 12.69
N LEU A 102 9.15 -1.27 11.97
CA LEU A 102 8.92 -1.32 10.53
C LEU A 102 10.24 -1.43 9.76
N ASN A 103 11.26 -0.65 10.13
CA ASN A 103 12.55 -0.66 9.45
C ASN A 103 13.26 -2.02 9.61
N ARG A 104 13.26 -2.58 10.84
CA ARG A 104 13.80 -3.92 11.09
C ARG A 104 13.03 -5.01 10.34
N LEU A 105 11.71 -4.89 10.26
CA LEU A 105 10.89 -5.87 9.56
C LEU A 105 11.12 -5.80 8.05
N LEU A 106 11.18 -4.61 7.47
CA LEU A 106 11.52 -4.40 6.06
C LEU A 106 12.91 -4.95 5.73
N GLU A 107 13.92 -4.63 6.56
CA GLU A 107 15.28 -5.14 6.41
C GLU A 107 15.31 -6.67 6.48
N ARG A 108 14.59 -7.28 7.43
CA ARG A 108 14.46 -8.74 7.56
C ARG A 108 13.78 -9.35 6.34
N CYS A 109 12.70 -8.76 5.86
CA CYS A 109 11.97 -9.23 4.69
C CYS A 109 12.84 -9.25 3.43
N LEU A 110 13.67 -8.23 3.19
CA LEU A 110 14.48 -8.13 1.98
C LEU A 110 15.85 -8.82 2.11
N ARG A 111 16.53 -8.67 3.26
CA ARG A 111 17.88 -9.23 3.46
C ARG A 111 17.86 -10.71 3.81
N THR A 112 16.96 -11.15 4.70
CA THR A 112 16.91 -12.56 5.13
C THR A 112 16.39 -13.46 4.02
N SER A 113 15.47 -12.96 3.19
CA SER A 113 14.97 -13.67 2.02
C SER A 113 16.02 -13.83 0.92
N ARG A 114 17.04 -12.97 0.86
CA ARG A 114 17.99 -12.87 -0.26
C ARG A 114 17.26 -12.62 -1.59
N CYS A 115 16.36 -11.63 -1.57
CA CYS A 115 15.62 -11.24 -2.77
C CYS A 115 16.53 -10.78 -3.92
N VAL A 116 17.59 -10.04 -3.60
CA VAL A 116 18.61 -9.55 -4.56
C VAL A 116 19.86 -10.43 -4.48
N ASP A 117 20.42 -10.75 -5.64
CA ASP A 117 21.68 -11.47 -5.76
C ASP A 117 22.87 -10.57 -5.39
N THR A 118 23.38 -10.70 -4.18
CA THR A 118 24.55 -9.95 -3.69
C THR A 118 25.86 -10.39 -4.31
N GLU A 119 25.95 -11.60 -4.88
CA GLU A 119 27.19 -12.09 -5.50
C GLU A 119 27.39 -11.42 -6.87
N SER A 120 26.29 -11.20 -7.61
CA SER A 120 26.28 -10.44 -8.87
C SER A 120 26.69 -8.96 -8.75
N LEU A 121 26.80 -8.46 -7.52
CA LEU A 121 27.18 -7.09 -7.19
C LEU A 121 28.68 -6.92 -6.94
N CYS A 122 29.46 -7.99 -6.90
CA CYS A 122 30.91 -7.90 -6.76
C CYS A 122 31.57 -7.55 -8.09
N VAL A 123 32.44 -6.52 -8.08
CA VAL A 123 33.23 -6.12 -9.26
C VAL A 123 34.64 -6.69 -9.14
N ILE A 124 35.36 -6.32 -8.06
CA ILE A 124 36.66 -6.87 -7.70
C ILE A 124 36.58 -7.38 -6.26
N ALA A 125 36.79 -8.68 -6.08
CA ALA A 125 36.70 -9.33 -4.78
C ALA A 125 37.68 -8.68 -3.78
N GLY A 126 37.15 -8.23 -2.64
CA GLY A 126 37.94 -7.62 -1.56
C GLY A 126 38.31 -6.15 -1.75
N GLU A 127 38.06 -5.55 -2.92
CA GLU A 127 38.44 -4.16 -3.20
C GLU A 127 37.24 -3.28 -3.53
N LYS A 128 36.40 -3.68 -4.50
CA LYS A 128 35.28 -2.88 -5.00
C LYS A 128 34.04 -3.75 -5.20
N VAL A 129 32.97 -3.43 -4.48
CA VAL A 129 31.65 -4.03 -4.66
C VAL A 129 30.59 -2.95 -4.79
N TRP A 130 29.47 -3.28 -5.41
CA TRP A 130 28.31 -2.41 -5.43
C TRP A 130 27.62 -2.40 -4.06
N GLN A 131 27.41 -1.20 -3.55
CA GLN A 131 26.51 -0.91 -2.45
C GLN A 131 25.21 -0.37 -3.03
N ILE A 132 24.11 -1.11 -2.85
CA ILE A 132 22.78 -0.68 -3.24
C ILE A 132 22.05 -0.20 -2.00
N ARG A 133 21.50 1.00 -2.08
CA ARG A 133 20.73 1.62 -1.02
C ARG A 133 19.30 1.86 -1.49
N ALA A 134 18.34 1.26 -0.80
CA ALA A 134 16.92 1.51 -1.00
C ALA A 134 16.40 2.40 0.14
N ASP A 135 16.13 3.66 -0.18
CA ASP A 135 15.52 4.61 0.74
C ASP A 135 14.01 4.66 0.47
N VAL A 136 13.23 4.40 1.51
CA VAL A 136 11.78 4.41 1.47
C VAL A 136 11.29 5.56 2.35
N HIS A 137 10.56 6.50 1.77
CA HIS A 137 9.97 7.65 2.46
C HIS A 137 8.47 7.50 2.54
N LEU A 138 7.93 7.50 3.76
CA LEU A 138 6.49 7.56 3.98
C LEU A 138 6.01 8.99 3.75
N LEU A 139 5.11 9.20 2.78
CA LEU A 139 4.56 10.52 2.44
C LEU A 139 3.23 10.79 3.13
N ASN A 140 2.36 9.78 3.18
CA ASN A 140 1.05 9.86 3.84
C ASN A 140 0.76 8.56 4.59
N HIS A 141 0.35 8.67 5.86
CA HIS A 141 -0.02 7.55 6.70
C HIS A 141 -1.54 7.43 6.80
N ASP A 142 -2.11 6.31 6.34
CA ASP A 142 -3.53 5.97 6.49
C ASP A 142 -3.69 4.46 6.81
N GLY A 143 -2.74 3.89 7.55
CA GLY A 143 -2.68 2.46 7.90
C GLY A 143 -1.96 1.57 6.89
N ASN A 144 -1.50 0.41 7.33
CA ASN A 144 -0.75 -0.61 6.61
C ASN A 144 0.50 -0.09 5.86
N VAL A 145 1.38 0.60 6.59
CA VAL A 145 2.62 1.16 6.04
C VAL A 145 3.57 0.08 5.54
N LEU A 146 3.64 -1.05 6.24
CA LEU A 146 4.63 -2.08 5.96
C LEU A 146 4.45 -2.70 4.57
N ASP A 147 3.21 -3.05 4.23
CA ASP A 147 2.89 -3.67 2.95
C ASP A 147 3.18 -2.68 1.82
N ALA A 148 2.73 -1.43 1.96
CA ALA A 148 3.01 -0.36 0.99
C ALA A 148 4.53 -0.10 0.83
N ALA A 149 5.28 -0.05 1.93
CA ALA A 149 6.72 0.17 1.93
C ALA A 149 7.48 -0.97 1.26
N THR A 150 7.08 -2.21 1.49
CA THR A 150 7.75 -3.37 0.88
C THR A 150 7.40 -3.50 -0.60
N VAL A 151 6.14 -3.24 -0.98
CA VAL A 151 5.73 -3.13 -2.39
C VAL A 151 6.57 -2.07 -3.09
N ALA A 152 6.75 -0.89 -2.49
CA ALA A 152 7.54 0.20 -3.04
C ALA A 152 9.01 -0.20 -3.20
N ALA A 153 9.63 -0.76 -2.16
CA ALA A 153 11.02 -1.18 -2.18
C ALA A 153 11.29 -2.28 -3.23
N VAL A 154 10.46 -3.32 -3.28
CA VAL A 154 10.60 -4.42 -4.26
C VAL A 154 10.40 -3.91 -5.69
N THR A 155 9.39 -3.05 -5.90
CA THR A 155 9.12 -2.47 -7.21
C THR A 155 10.25 -1.54 -7.66
N ALA A 156 10.79 -0.72 -6.75
CA ALA A 156 11.92 0.15 -7.03
C ALA A 156 13.19 -0.64 -7.33
N LEU A 157 13.49 -1.71 -6.58
CA LEU A 157 14.63 -2.61 -6.85
C LEU A 157 14.50 -3.31 -8.21
N ALA A 158 13.29 -3.71 -8.59
CA ALA A 158 13.03 -4.34 -9.89
C ALA A 158 13.07 -3.36 -11.07
N HIS A 159 12.74 -2.09 -10.82
CA HIS A 159 12.80 -1.01 -11.79
C HIS A 159 14.22 -0.44 -11.94
N PHE A 160 15.04 -0.51 -10.89
CA PHE A 160 16.38 0.06 -10.87
C PHE A 160 17.32 -0.60 -11.87
N ARG A 161 18.17 0.23 -12.49
CA ARG A 161 19.24 -0.21 -13.36
C ARG A 161 20.54 0.44 -12.92
N ARG A 162 21.60 -0.36 -12.78
CA ARG A 162 22.93 0.12 -12.43
C ARG A 162 23.72 0.50 -13.68
N PRO A 163 24.66 1.45 -13.59
CA PRO A 163 25.59 1.72 -14.68
C PRO A 163 26.48 0.51 -14.96
N ASP A 164 26.87 0.34 -16.22
CA ASP A 164 27.76 -0.74 -16.65
C ASP A 164 29.21 -0.43 -16.22
N VAL A 165 29.96 -1.50 -15.91
CA VAL A 165 31.36 -1.40 -15.49
C VAL A 165 32.22 -2.34 -16.29
N SER A 166 33.37 -1.83 -16.78
CA SER A 166 34.42 -2.70 -17.28
C SER A 166 35.60 -2.76 -16.33
N VAL A 167 36.13 -3.97 -16.17
CA VAL A 167 37.26 -4.27 -15.31
C VAL A 167 38.43 -4.66 -16.19
N GLN A 168 39.51 -3.89 -16.16
CA GLN A 168 40.78 -4.23 -16.80
C GLN A 168 41.85 -4.41 -15.73
N GLY A 169 42.07 -5.66 -15.31
CA GLY A 169 42.96 -5.97 -14.20
C GLY A 169 42.42 -5.38 -12.89
N SER A 170 43.06 -4.32 -12.40
CA SER A 170 42.69 -3.61 -11.16
C SER A 170 41.96 -2.28 -11.41
N GLU A 171 41.91 -1.81 -12.66
CA GLU A 171 41.24 -0.54 -12.99
C GLU A 171 39.76 -0.80 -13.30
N VAL A 172 38.89 -0.06 -12.59
CA VAL A 172 37.43 -0.12 -12.77
C VAL A 172 36.99 1.16 -13.46
N THR A 173 36.42 1.03 -14.66
CA THR A 173 35.81 2.14 -15.39
C THR A 173 34.29 2.01 -15.34
N VAL A 174 33.63 3.06 -14.84
CA VAL A 174 32.16 3.16 -14.78
C VAL A 174 31.70 3.97 -15.97
N TYR A 175 30.82 3.40 -16.79
CA TYR A 175 30.27 4.10 -17.94
C TYR A 175 29.01 4.87 -17.55
N PRO A 176 28.86 6.14 -17.97
CA PRO A 176 27.62 6.87 -17.80
C PRO A 176 26.49 6.22 -18.64
N PRO A 177 25.22 6.44 -18.27
CA PRO A 177 24.06 5.86 -18.95
C PRO A 177 23.93 6.30 -20.43
N GLU A 178 24.62 7.35 -20.84
CA GLU A 178 24.66 7.86 -22.22
C GLU A 178 25.59 7.04 -23.13
N GLU A 179 26.67 6.49 -22.56
CA GLU A 179 27.66 5.69 -23.31
C GLU A 179 27.24 4.23 -23.40
N ARG A 180 26.63 3.70 -22.33
CA ARG A 180 26.16 2.32 -22.25
C ARG A 180 24.82 2.19 -21.56
N ASP A 181 24.03 1.25 -22.08
CA ASP A 181 22.74 0.89 -21.51
C ASP A 181 22.91 0.38 -20.06
N PRO A 182 22.19 0.97 -19.09
CA PRO A 182 22.19 0.50 -17.72
C PRO A 182 21.68 -0.95 -17.58
N VAL A 183 22.34 -1.72 -16.73
CA VAL A 183 22.09 -3.15 -16.51
C VAL A 183 21.07 -3.32 -15.36
N PRO A 184 20.01 -4.14 -15.53
CA PRO A 184 19.07 -4.41 -14.45
C PRO A 184 19.71 -5.22 -13.31
N LEU A 185 19.11 -5.15 -12.12
CA LEU A 185 19.49 -5.99 -11.00
C LEU A 185 18.98 -7.43 -11.15
N SER A 186 19.78 -8.38 -10.66
CA SER A 186 19.40 -9.79 -10.55
C SER A 186 18.55 -10.01 -9.31
N ILE A 187 17.24 -10.21 -9.49
CA ILE A 187 16.28 -10.50 -8.43
C ILE A 187 15.88 -11.98 -8.52
N HIS A 188 16.08 -12.73 -7.43
CA HIS A 188 15.69 -14.14 -7.37
C HIS A 188 14.18 -14.30 -7.15
N HIS A 189 13.63 -13.54 -6.21
CA HIS A 189 12.22 -13.58 -5.86
C HIS A 189 11.78 -12.25 -5.22
N MET A 190 10.47 -12.03 -5.19
CA MET A 190 9.82 -10.82 -4.67
C MET A 190 9.06 -11.19 -3.38
N PRO A 191 9.64 -10.95 -2.19
CA PRO A 191 8.95 -11.21 -0.93
C PRO A 191 7.95 -10.10 -0.63
N MET A 192 6.72 -10.46 -0.31
CA MET A 192 5.63 -9.53 -0.02
C MET A 192 5.04 -9.82 1.36
N PRO A 193 5.08 -8.86 2.31
CA PRO A 193 4.37 -8.98 3.56
C PRO A 193 2.88 -8.74 3.35
N VAL A 194 2.10 -9.52 4.11
CA VAL A 194 0.66 -9.34 4.26
C VAL A 194 0.41 -9.09 5.75
N SER A 195 -0.15 -7.92 6.03
CA SER A 195 -0.48 -7.48 7.38
C SER A 195 -1.91 -7.86 7.75
N PHE A 196 -2.03 -8.60 8.85
CA PHE A 196 -3.28 -9.03 9.46
C PHE A 196 -3.48 -8.29 10.78
N ALA A 197 -4.65 -7.68 10.96
CA ALA A 197 -5.07 -7.06 12.20
C ALA A 197 -6.06 -7.96 12.95
N PHE A 198 -5.87 -8.08 14.26
CA PHE A 198 -6.71 -8.87 15.15
C PHE A 198 -7.46 -7.97 16.13
N PHE A 199 -8.72 -8.32 16.35
CA PHE A 199 -9.61 -7.62 17.27
C PHE A 199 -10.24 -8.60 18.26
N GLU A 200 -10.56 -8.09 19.45
CA GLU A 200 -11.17 -8.83 20.55
C GLU A 200 -10.44 -10.14 20.82
N GLN A 201 -9.16 -10.04 21.20
CA GLN A 201 -8.29 -11.17 21.55
C GLN A 201 -8.16 -12.21 20.42
N GLY A 202 -8.27 -11.78 19.17
CA GLY A 202 -8.05 -12.61 17.99
C GLY A 202 -9.28 -13.35 17.49
N THR A 203 -10.49 -12.97 17.92
CA THR A 203 -11.73 -13.53 17.39
C THR A 203 -12.00 -13.07 15.96
N TYR A 204 -11.73 -11.80 15.65
CA TYR A 204 -11.89 -11.21 14.33
C TYR A 204 -10.53 -10.93 13.68
N LEU A 205 -10.49 -11.16 12.36
CA LEU A 205 -9.31 -11.03 11.52
C LEU A 205 -9.62 -10.12 10.34
N LEU A 206 -8.84 -9.06 10.16
CA LEU A 206 -8.89 -8.18 9.00
C LEU A 206 -7.54 -8.16 8.27
N VAL A 207 -7.58 -7.96 6.96
CA VAL A 207 -6.43 -7.69 6.11
C VAL A 207 -6.40 -6.21 5.76
N ASP A 208 -5.21 -5.62 5.73
CA ASP A 208 -5.00 -4.23 5.32
C ASP A 208 -5.86 -3.23 6.12
N ALA A 209 -5.54 -3.11 7.41
CA ALA A 209 -6.19 -2.17 8.31
C ALA A 209 -5.91 -0.71 7.92
N THR A 210 -6.94 0.12 8.02
CA THR A 210 -6.86 1.59 7.93
C THR A 210 -6.32 2.18 9.24
N GLU A 211 -5.92 3.45 9.25
CA GLU A 211 -5.38 4.09 10.46
C GLU A 211 -6.33 3.99 11.66
N LEU A 212 -7.64 4.16 11.44
CA LEU A 212 -8.65 4.04 12.49
C LEU A 212 -8.76 2.60 13.02
N GLU A 213 -8.69 1.61 12.13
CA GLU A 213 -8.71 0.20 12.49
C GLU A 213 -7.41 -0.20 13.24
N GLU A 214 -6.24 0.32 12.84
CA GLU A 214 -4.96 0.10 13.52
C GLU A 214 -4.93 0.69 14.93
N ARG A 215 -5.61 1.81 15.18
CA ARG A 215 -5.72 2.40 16.53
C ARG A 215 -6.59 1.57 17.48
N VAL A 216 -7.51 0.77 16.93
CA VAL A 216 -8.47 -0.03 17.70
C VAL A 216 -8.04 -1.49 17.82
N MET A 217 -7.07 -1.95 17.02
CA MET A 217 -6.61 -3.33 17.02
C MET A 217 -5.90 -3.70 18.33
N ASP A 218 -6.07 -4.95 18.75
CA ASP A 218 -5.34 -5.50 19.90
C ASP A 218 -3.95 -5.97 19.49
N GLY A 219 -3.82 -6.48 18.26
CA GLY A 219 -2.52 -6.87 17.72
C GLY A 219 -2.51 -7.10 16.23
N ARG A 220 -1.30 -7.26 15.69
CA ARG A 220 -1.05 -7.47 14.27
C ARG A 220 -0.10 -8.65 14.05
N LEU A 221 -0.38 -9.41 13.00
CA LEU A 221 0.50 -10.45 12.48
C LEU A 221 0.92 -10.08 11.07
N VAL A 222 2.22 -10.08 10.83
CA VAL A 222 2.77 -9.92 9.49
C VAL A 222 3.32 -11.25 9.02
N ILE A 223 2.93 -11.66 7.82
CA ILE A 223 3.48 -12.83 7.14
C ILE A 223 4.06 -12.38 5.81
N ALA A 224 5.38 -12.53 5.65
CA ALA A 224 6.06 -12.30 4.39
C ALA A 224 6.22 -13.60 3.61
N MET A 225 5.70 -13.62 2.39
CA MET A 225 5.74 -14.79 1.50
C MET A 225 6.27 -14.43 0.12
N ASN A 226 6.82 -15.42 -0.56
CA ASN A 226 7.17 -15.36 -1.98
C ASN A 226 6.01 -15.85 -2.85
N LYS A 227 6.06 -15.53 -4.16
CA LYS A 227 5.18 -16.12 -5.18
C LYS A 227 5.20 -17.66 -5.19
N HIS A 228 6.28 -18.27 -4.73
CA HIS A 228 6.43 -19.72 -4.62
C HIS A 228 5.75 -20.34 -3.39
N GLY A 229 5.11 -19.52 -2.54
CA GLY A 229 4.49 -19.99 -1.29
C GLY A 229 5.49 -20.24 -0.15
N GLU A 230 6.74 -19.80 -0.31
CA GLU A 230 7.77 -19.89 0.72
C GLU A 230 7.61 -18.76 1.74
N LEU A 231 7.76 -19.09 3.02
CA LEU A 231 7.70 -18.12 4.12
C LEU A 231 9.08 -17.48 4.32
N CYS A 232 9.16 -16.15 4.22
CA CYS A 232 10.39 -15.41 4.45
C CYS A 232 10.51 -14.95 5.91
N ALA A 233 9.43 -14.35 6.44
CA ALA A 233 9.41 -13.82 7.80
C ALA A 233 8.00 -13.84 8.36
N VAL A 234 7.90 -14.05 9.67
CA VAL A 234 6.65 -13.90 10.43
C VAL A 234 6.94 -13.00 11.64
N GLN A 235 6.01 -12.09 11.93
CA GLN A 235 6.08 -11.22 13.11
C GLN A 235 4.70 -11.10 13.73
N SER A 236 4.58 -11.48 14.99
CA SER A 236 3.43 -11.14 15.82
C SER A 236 3.79 -9.95 16.70
N SER A 237 2.87 -9.00 16.81
CA SER A 237 3.02 -7.77 17.60
C SER A 237 1.67 -7.41 18.22
N GLY A 238 1.68 -6.72 19.37
CA GLY A 238 0.45 -6.41 20.13
C GLY A 238 0.06 -7.43 21.20
N GLY A 239 0.92 -8.39 21.55
CA GLY A 239 0.71 -9.26 22.72
C GLY A 239 -0.51 -10.18 22.65
N ILE A 240 -1.06 -10.41 21.45
CA ILE A 240 -2.23 -11.26 21.23
C ILE A 240 -1.89 -12.75 21.32
N MET A 241 -2.86 -13.53 21.80
CA MET A 241 -2.79 -14.99 21.79
C MET A 241 -3.37 -15.52 20.49
N LEU A 242 -2.56 -16.21 19.69
CA LEU A 242 -2.97 -16.77 18.41
C LEU A 242 -3.00 -18.28 18.46
N THR A 243 -4.09 -18.87 17.96
CA THR A 243 -4.18 -20.32 17.78
C THR A 243 -3.41 -20.75 16.52
N GLN A 244 -2.91 -21.98 16.51
CA GLN A 244 -2.18 -22.53 15.36
C GLN A 244 -3.06 -22.54 14.09
N ASP A 245 -4.35 -22.87 14.24
CA ASP A 245 -5.29 -22.92 13.11
C ASP A 245 -5.53 -21.55 12.49
N GLN A 246 -5.58 -20.49 13.30
CA GLN A 246 -5.68 -19.12 12.80
C GLN A 246 -4.42 -18.74 12.02
N MET A 247 -3.24 -19.08 12.51
CA MET A 247 -1.98 -18.80 11.81
C MET A 247 -1.89 -19.53 10.45
N LEU A 248 -2.33 -20.79 10.39
CA LEU A 248 -2.40 -21.55 9.15
C LEU A 248 -3.42 -20.94 8.17
N ARG A 249 -4.57 -20.45 8.67
CA ARG A 249 -5.55 -19.73 7.85
C ARG A 249 -4.97 -18.44 7.28
N CYS A 250 -4.30 -17.63 8.10
CA CYS A 250 -3.64 -16.40 7.66
C CYS A 250 -2.59 -16.69 6.58
N THR A 251 -1.80 -17.76 6.74
CA THR A 251 -0.78 -18.15 5.76
C THR A 251 -1.41 -18.49 4.39
N LYS A 252 -2.54 -19.20 4.38
CA LYS A 252 -3.26 -19.52 3.13
C LYS A 252 -3.78 -18.26 2.43
N ILE A 253 -4.36 -17.33 3.19
CA ILE A 253 -4.86 -16.05 2.67
C ILE A 253 -3.70 -15.22 2.13
N ALA A 254 -2.59 -15.14 2.87
CA ALA A 254 -1.40 -14.41 2.46
C ALA A 254 -0.87 -14.93 1.12
N ASN A 255 -0.79 -16.25 0.93
CA ASN A 255 -0.31 -16.83 -0.33
C ASN A 255 -1.13 -16.37 -1.56
N VAL A 256 -2.45 -16.30 -1.43
CA VAL A 256 -3.33 -15.81 -2.50
C VAL A 256 -3.07 -14.33 -2.78
N LYS A 257 -3.02 -13.51 -1.74
CA LYS A 257 -2.81 -12.06 -1.87
C LYS A 257 -1.42 -11.69 -2.40
N VAL A 258 -0.38 -12.41 -1.98
CA VAL A 258 0.96 -12.25 -2.54
C VAL A 258 0.99 -12.58 -4.03
N GLY A 259 0.25 -13.61 -4.47
CA GLY A 259 0.08 -13.91 -5.89
C GLY A 259 -0.50 -12.73 -6.68
N GLU A 260 -1.64 -12.19 -6.21
CA GLU A 260 -2.33 -11.05 -6.83
C GLU A 260 -1.41 -9.80 -6.91
N ILE A 261 -0.74 -9.45 -5.81
CA ILE A 261 0.11 -8.25 -5.75
C ILE A 261 1.36 -8.43 -6.64
N THR A 262 1.97 -9.62 -6.64
CA THR A 262 3.14 -9.90 -7.50
C THR A 262 2.78 -9.78 -8.97
N GLU A 263 1.60 -10.26 -9.37
CA GLU A 263 1.10 -10.09 -10.74
C GLU A 263 0.87 -8.63 -11.10
N LEU A 264 0.35 -7.83 -10.16
CA LEU A 264 0.18 -6.39 -10.33
C LEU A 264 1.53 -5.70 -10.58
N ILE A 265 2.55 -5.99 -9.76
CA ILE A 265 3.91 -5.44 -9.93
C ILE A 265 4.49 -5.85 -11.29
N GLN A 266 4.40 -7.13 -11.66
CA GLN A 266 4.91 -7.60 -12.95
C GLN A 266 4.19 -6.95 -14.14
N ARG A 267 2.88 -6.72 -14.04
CA ARG A 267 2.10 -6.01 -15.06
C ARG A 267 2.53 -4.55 -15.16
N ALA A 268 2.73 -3.88 -14.04
CA ALA A 268 3.16 -2.49 -13.99
C ALA A 268 4.58 -2.31 -14.59
N LEU A 269 5.54 -3.16 -14.23
CA LEU A 269 6.90 -3.13 -14.77
C LEU A 269 6.93 -3.38 -16.29
N LYS A 270 6.10 -4.30 -16.79
CA LYS A 270 5.99 -4.55 -18.24
C LYS A 270 5.40 -3.35 -18.99
N ASN A 271 4.36 -2.74 -18.42
CA ASN A 271 3.73 -1.55 -19.00
C ASN A 271 4.71 -0.37 -19.05
N ASP A 272 5.48 -0.14 -17.98
CA ASP A 272 6.52 0.90 -17.95
C ASP A 272 7.63 0.63 -18.97
N ALA A 273 8.13 -0.62 -19.03
CA ALA A 273 9.16 -0.99 -20.02
C ALA A 273 8.67 -0.83 -21.47
N GLN A 274 7.37 -1.06 -21.73
CA GLN A 274 6.78 -0.84 -23.04
C GLN A 274 6.60 0.66 -23.33
N ALA A 275 6.10 1.44 -22.38
CA ALA A 275 5.93 2.88 -22.52
C ALA A 275 7.28 3.58 -22.82
N ARG A 276 8.35 3.18 -22.14
CA ARG A 276 9.71 3.69 -22.39
C ARG A 276 10.23 3.31 -23.79
N LYS A 277 9.91 2.11 -24.29
CA LYS A 277 10.29 1.69 -25.66
C LYS A 277 9.54 2.46 -26.74
N GLU A 278 8.29 2.80 -26.48
CA GLU A 278 7.45 3.58 -27.38
C GLU A 278 7.78 5.08 -27.33
N GLY A 279 8.70 5.51 -26.47
CA GLY A 279 9.10 6.92 -26.32
C GLY A 279 7.99 7.79 -25.74
N ARG A 280 7.00 7.21 -25.08
CA ARG A 280 6.01 7.99 -24.33
C ARG A 280 6.74 8.75 -23.23
N LYS A 281 6.32 9.99 -22.99
CA LYS A 281 6.77 10.71 -21.81
C LYS A 281 6.48 9.80 -20.59
N CYS A 282 7.45 9.72 -19.68
CA CYS A 282 7.40 8.83 -18.52
C CYS A 282 7.61 9.66 -17.26
N GLY A 283 6.94 9.29 -16.18
CA GLY A 283 7.12 9.94 -14.89
C GLY A 283 5.84 10.06 -14.08
N MET A 284 6.06 10.28 -12.79
CA MET A 284 5.01 10.37 -11.78
C MET A 284 3.99 11.48 -12.08
N ALA A 285 4.46 12.61 -12.60
CA ALA A 285 3.61 13.74 -12.99
C ALA A 285 2.63 13.40 -14.12
N GLU A 286 2.96 12.44 -14.98
CA GLU A 286 2.13 12.08 -16.13
C GLU A 286 1.12 10.99 -15.81
N SER A 287 1.44 10.16 -14.81
CA SER A 287 0.49 9.20 -14.26
C SER A 287 -0.59 9.84 -13.39
N LEU A 288 -0.42 11.11 -13.00
CA LEU A 288 -1.45 11.86 -12.29
C LEU A 288 -2.53 12.34 -13.28
N PRO A 289 -3.83 12.20 -12.92
CA PRO A 289 -4.91 12.65 -13.79
C PRO A 289 -4.83 14.16 -14.02
N THR A 290 -4.78 14.56 -15.29
CA THR A 290 -4.57 15.95 -15.76
C THR A 290 -5.73 16.88 -15.40
N GLN A 291 -6.90 16.32 -15.07
CA GLN A 291 -8.12 17.07 -14.76
C GLN A 291 -8.55 16.84 -13.31
N ARG A 292 -7.81 17.44 -12.38
CA ARG A 292 -8.29 17.66 -11.01
C ARG A 292 -8.13 19.13 -10.66
N ILE A 293 -9.08 19.69 -9.92
CA ILE A 293 -9.05 21.08 -9.44
C ILE A 293 -7.71 21.42 -8.75
N THR A 294 -7.08 20.42 -8.13
CA THR A 294 -5.83 20.56 -7.38
C THR A 294 -4.55 20.50 -8.23
N ALA A 295 -4.62 20.13 -9.51
CA ALA A 295 -3.43 19.95 -10.34
C ALA A 295 -3.68 20.49 -11.75
N LEU A 296 -2.96 21.54 -12.11
CA LEU A 296 -2.91 22.07 -13.48
C LEU A 296 -1.54 21.75 -14.07
N ARG A 297 -1.53 21.11 -15.23
CA ARG A 297 -0.33 20.97 -16.06
C ARG A 297 -0.56 21.81 -17.32
N ALA A 298 0.17 22.91 -17.43
CA ALA A 298 0.28 23.69 -18.66
C ALA A 298 1.71 23.54 -19.18
N GLU A 299 1.88 23.28 -20.48
CA GLU A 299 3.18 23.42 -21.13
C GLU A 299 3.34 24.89 -21.48
N GLU A 300 4.25 25.58 -20.81
CA GLU A 300 4.60 26.97 -21.15
C GLU A 300 5.45 26.97 -22.41
N ALA A 301 4.94 27.61 -23.47
CA ALA A 301 5.74 27.87 -24.65
C ALA A 301 6.76 28.97 -24.32
N VAL A 302 8.05 28.70 -24.53
CA VAL A 302 9.09 29.73 -24.41
C VAL A 302 8.96 30.63 -25.64
N VAL A 303 8.20 31.71 -25.50
CA VAL A 303 8.17 32.79 -26.49
C VAL A 303 9.30 33.74 -26.13
N SER A 304 10.16 34.07 -27.10
CA SER A 304 11.17 35.10 -26.85
C SER A 304 10.46 36.44 -26.59
N ALA A 305 11.00 37.27 -25.69
CA ALA A 305 10.35 38.53 -25.31
C ALA A 305 10.10 39.45 -26.52
N GLU A 306 10.97 39.40 -27.52
CA GLU A 306 10.85 40.12 -28.79
C GLU A 306 9.67 39.61 -29.63
N GLU A 307 9.50 38.29 -29.76
CA GLU A 307 8.35 37.69 -30.47
C GLU A 307 7.02 37.90 -29.71
N ALA A 308 7.07 38.00 -28.38
CA ALA A 308 5.91 38.29 -27.54
C ALA A 308 5.47 39.75 -27.68
N GLU A 309 6.40 40.71 -27.72
CA GLU A 309 6.11 42.12 -28.01
C GLU A 309 5.56 42.28 -29.44
N GLU A 310 6.16 41.64 -30.44
CA GLU A 310 5.62 41.65 -31.80
C GLU A 310 4.24 40.99 -31.92
N ALA A 311 3.97 39.95 -31.14
CA ALA A 311 2.66 39.30 -31.10
C ALA A 311 1.61 40.17 -30.41
N GLU A 312 1.97 40.88 -29.33
CA GLU A 312 1.11 41.88 -28.69
C GLU A 312 0.81 43.05 -29.63
N ASP A 313 1.81 43.56 -30.35
CA ASP A 313 1.63 44.65 -31.29
C ASP A 313 0.78 44.24 -32.49
N ARG A 314 0.98 43.03 -33.04
CA ARG A 314 0.07 42.46 -34.04
C ARG A 314 -1.34 42.25 -33.50
N ALA A 315 -1.49 41.81 -32.25
CA ALA A 315 -2.80 41.66 -31.62
C ALA A 315 -3.50 43.03 -31.46
N ARG A 316 -2.76 44.08 -31.08
CA ARG A 316 -3.28 45.46 -30.98
C ARG A 316 -3.67 46.01 -32.35
N GLU A 317 -2.89 45.76 -33.39
CA GLU A 317 -3.24 46.15 -34.76
C GLU A 317 -4.50 45.43 -35.26
N VAL A 318 -4.64 44.14 -34.99
CA VAL A 318 -5.84 43.36 -35.34
C VAL A 318 -7.07 43.87 -34.58
N VAL A 319 -6.93 44.19 -33.29
CA VAL A 319 -8.02 44.78 -32.49
C VAL A 319 -8.36 46.19 -32.95
N ALA A 320 -7.39 46.97 -33.43
CA ALA A 320 -7.63 48.31 -33.98
C ALA A 320 -8.25 48.28 -35.39
N GLN A 321 -7.97 47.25 -36.19
CA GLN A 321 -8.54 47.04 -37.52
C GLN A 321 -9.91 46.32 -37.47
N ALA A 322 -10.22 45.65 -36.36
CA ALA A 322 -11.55 45.11 -36.14
C ALA A 322 -12.54 46.26 -35.95
N GLU A 323 -13.44 46.45 -36.92
CA GLU A 323 -14.59 47.34 -36.73
C GLU A 323 -15.38 46.85 -35.51
N PRO A 324 -15.77 47.73 -34.58
CA PRO A 324 -16.60 47.33 -33.46
C PRO A 324 -17.88 46.72 -34.03
N ALA A 325 -18.21 45.50 -33.62
CA ALA A 325 -19.48 44.88 -33.99
C ALA A 325 -20.58 45.91 -33.74
N ALA A 326 -21.29 46.28 -34.81
CA ALA A 326 -22.34 47.30 -34.75
C ALA A 326 -23.21 46.99 -33.54
N SER A 327 -23.31 47.93 -32.60
CA SER A 327 -24.19 47.79 -31.47
C SER A 327 -25.58 47.48 -32.01
N VAL A 328 -26.01 46.22 -31.89
CA VAL A 328 -27.38 45.82 -32.17
C VAL A 328 -28.20 46.47 -31.06
N VAL A 329 -28.55 47.74 -31.25
CA VAL A 329 -29.56 48.40 -30.44
C VAL A 329 -30.86 47.70 -30.82
N SER A 330 -31.19 46.68 -30.05
CA SER A 330 -32.46 45.98 -30.18
C SER A 330 -33.57 46.99 -29.88
N GLU A 331 -34.51 47.19 -30.81
CA GLU A 331 -35.63 48.10 -30.58
C GLU A 331 -36.42 47.67 -29.33
N LEU A 332 -36.50 48.57 -28.35
CA LEU A 332 -37.20 48.32 -27.09
C LEU A 332 -38.71 48.40 -27.33
N LYS A 333 -39.39 47.26 -27.45
CA LYS A 333 -40.85 47.25 -27.52
C LYS A 333 -41.42 47.18 -26.11
N VAL A 334 -41.99 48.29 -25.64
CA VAL A 334 -42.62 48.39 -24.32
C VAL A 334 -44.05 47.89 -24.42
N TRP A 335 -44.38 46.80 -23.71
CA TRP A 335 -45.74 46.24 -23.70
C TRP A 335 -46.60 46.78 -22.55
N GLY A 336 -46.02 47.45 -21.55
CA GLY A 336 -46.74 48.09 -20.44
C GLY A 336 -45.81 48.66 -19.35
N HIS A 337 -46.39 49.35 -18.35
CA HIS A 337 -45.63 49.96 -17.26
C HIS A 337 -44.89 48.90 -16.42
N GLY A 338 -43.56 48.87 -16.56
CA GLY A 338 -42.66 48.02 -15.76
C GLY A 338 -42.19 46.73 -16.44
N THR A 339 -42.55 46.46 -17.69
CA THR A 339 -42.05 45.29 -18.42
C THR A 339 -41.59 45.68 -19.82
N ALA A 340 -40.30 45.53 -20.07
CA ALA A 340 -39.69 45.74 -21.39
C ALA A 340 -38.93 44.47 -21.78
N GLN A 341 -39.13 44.03 -23.02
CA GLN A 341 -38.39 42.91 -23.60
C GLN A 341 -37.24 43.47 -24.45
N ILE A 342 -36.03 42.98 -24.21
CA ILE A 342 -34.85 43.32 -25.02
C ILE A 342 -34.56 42.13 -25.92
N GLY A 343 -34.84 42.29 -27.21
CA GLY A 343 -34.56 41.30 -28.25
C GLY A 343 -35.55 40.13 -28.34
N GLU A 344 -35.56 39.48 -29.49
CA GLU A 344 -36.11 38.13 -29.64
C GLU A 344 -35.03 37.17 -29.13
N GLY A 345 -35.29 36.54 -27.99
CA GLY A 345 -34.32 35.64 -27.36
C GLY A 345 -33.91 34.53 -28.33
N LEU A 346 -32.59 34.35 -28.50
CA LEU A 346 -32.04 33.21 -29.23
C LEU A 346 -32.48 31.92 -28.53
N HIS A 347 -32.95 30.95 -29.32
CA HIS A 347 -33.34 29.62 -28.84
C HIS A 347 -32.17 28.98 -28.06
N ASN A 348 -32.42 28.58 -26.81
CA ASN A 348 -31.43 27.91 -25.98
C ASN A 348 -31.20 26.48 -26.49
N ALA A 349 -30.06 26.21 -27.13
CA ALA A 349 -29.65 24.88 -27.56
C ALA A 349 -28.98 24.07 -26.41
N TRP A 350 -29.65 23.95 -25.26
CA TRP A 350 -29.16 23.19 -24.10
C TRP A 350 -30.12 22.05 -23.67
N ALA A 351 -30.94 21.56 -24.60
CA ALA A 351 -31.68 20.30 -24.44
C ALA A 351 -32.11 19.80 -25.81
N GLU A 352 -31.46 18.74 -26.30
CA GLU A 352 -31.80 17.79 -27.38
C GLU A 352 -30.46 17.08 -27.64
N ASP A 353 -30.24 15.84 -27.19
CA ASP A 353 -30.78 14.62 -27.77
C ASP A 353 -31.31 13.61 -26.72
N GLU A 354 -32.62 13.36 -26.71
CA GLU A 354 -33.17 12.00 -26.49
C GLU A 354 -34.33 11.84 -27.49
N GLU A 355 -34.00 11.48 -28.72
CA GLU A 355 -34.96 10.86 -29.65
C GLU A 355 -34.64 9.36 -29.76
N GLU A 356 -35.63 8.55 -29.40
CA GLU A 356 -36.25 7.51 -30.25
C GLU A 356 -37.45 6.95 -29.43
N LEU A 357 -38.69 7.39 -29.74
CA LEU A 357 -39.68 6.64 -30.54
C LEU A 357 -40.05 5.29 -29.85
N GLU A 358 -41.29 4.93 -29.50
CA GLU A 358 -42.60 5.16 -30.08
C GLU A 358 -43.69 4.52 -29.18
N SER A 359 -44.95 4.86 -29.47
CA SER A 359 -46.21 4.11 -29.26
C SER A 359 -47.16 4.50 -28.11
N GLU A 360 -48.13 5.31 -28.52
CA GLU A 360 -49.59 5.11 -28.45
C GLU A 360 -50.33 5.10 -27.09
N ASP A 361 -51.29 6.03 -27.03
CA ASP A 361 -52.29 6.28 -26.00
C ASP A 361 -53.21 5.09 -25.70
N ASP A 362 -53.60 4.93 -24.42
CA ASP A 362 -55.03 4.93 -24.04
C ASP A 362 -55.23 4.98 -22.49
N LYS A 363 -55.88 6.07 -22.05
CA LYS A 363 -56.92 6.21 -21.02
C LYS A 363 -56.72 5.66 -19.59
N VAL A 364 -56.77 6.58 -18.61
CA VAL A 364 -57.57 6.40 -17.38
C VAL A 364 -58.22 7.73 -17.00
N ASP A 365 -59.55 7.70 -16.89
CA ASP A 365 -60.41 8.80 -16.50
C ASP A 365 -60.26 9.18 -15.02
N ASP A 366 -60.43 10.47 -14.78
CA ASP A 366 -60.55 11.17 -13.51
C ASP A 366 -62.01 11.10 -13.03
N GLU A 367 -62.25 10.76 -11.75
CA GLU A 367 -63.41 11.27 -10.98
C GLU A 367 -63.35 10.84 -9.50
N MET A 368 -63.35 11.84 -8.62
CA MET A 368 -63.71 11.74 -7.19
C MET A 368 -65.06 12.44 -6.97
N PRO A 369 -65.88 11.96 -6.03
CA PRO A 369 -66.66 12.89 -5.22
C PRO A 369 -66.74 12.53 -3.72
N GLY A 370 -66.91 13.57 -2.90
CA GLY A 370 -67.84 13.54 -1.75
C GLY A 370 -67.26 13.73 -0.35
N GLU A 371 -67.43 14.95 0.19
CA GLU A 371 -67.42 15.28 1.63
C GLU A 371 -68.67 14.77 2.38
N GLU A 372 -68.53 14.66 3.72
CA GLU A 372 -69.51 14.82 4.84
C GLU A 372 -69.09 13.81 5.94
N GLY A 373 -68.95 14.09 7.24
CA GLY A 373 -69.12 15.24 8.11
C GLY A 373 -69.15 14.74 9.57
N LEU A 374 -68.70 15.58 10.52
CA LEU A 374 -69.03 15.62 11.96
C LEU A 374 -68.59 14.48 12.92
N ALA A 375 -67.71 14.80 13.89
CA ALA A 375 -68.07 15.25 15.25
C ALA A 375 -67.06 14.87 16.36
N ASP A 376 -66.95 15.85 17.25
CA ASP A 376 -66.19 16.10 18.49
C ASP A 376 -66.35 15.09 19.66
N THR A 377 -65.59 15.38 20.74
CA THR A 377 -65.48 14.84 22.11
C THR A 377 -64.29 13.89 22.32
N GLY A 378 -63.35 14.08 23.26
CA GLY A 378 -63.28 14.89 24.47
C GLY A 378 -63.05 13.99 25.69
N THR A 379 -62.13 14.38 26.60
CA THR A 379 -62.00 13.93 28.02
C THR A 379 -61.15 12.64 28.20
N GLU A 380 -59.89 12.65 28.67
CA GLU A 380 -59.23 13.07 29.94
C GLU A 380 -58.78 11.88 30.82
N LEU A 381 -57.58 12.04 31.41
CA LEU A 381 -57.14 11.61 32.75
C LEU A 381 -56.86 10.10 33.04
N ARG A 382 -55.60 9.77 33.38
CA ARG A 382 -55.13 9.36 34.74
C ARG A 382 -53.78 8.63 34.74
N ASP A 383 -52.74 9.30 35.26
CA ASP A 383 -51.85 8.75 36.31
C ASP A 383 -52.47 9.14 37.68
N PRO A 384 -52.03 8.69 38.89
CA PRO A 384 -50.74 8.06 39.27
C PRO A 384 -50.83 6.92 40.34
N ALA A 385 -49.70 6.30 40.71
CA ALA A 385 -49.37 5.99 42.11
C ALA A 385 -47.95 5.39 42.29
N SER A 386 -47.18 6.09 43.12
CA SER A 386 -45.96 5.72 43.85
C SER A 386 -46.23 4.80 45.06
N VAL A 387 -45.29 3.90 45.44
CA VAL A 387 -44.97 3.55 46.86
C VAL A 387 -43.52 3.01 47.00
N GLN A 388 -42.69 3.79 47.73
CA GLN A 388 -41.63 3.48 48.74
C GLN A 388 -40.74 2.21 48.60
N ALA A 389 -39.40 2.26 48.62
CA ALA A 389 -38.41 2.78 49.60
C ALA A 389 -38.17 1.89 50.86
N ASP A 390 -36.99 1.25 50.91
CA ASP A 390 -36.06 1.10 52.06
C ASP A 390 -34.84 0.26 51.59
N LYS A 391 -33.60 0.74 51.49
CA LYS A 391 -32.55 1.16 52.46
C LYS A 391 -31.94 0.04 53.34
N SER A 392 -30.72 -0.38 52.98
CA SER A 392 -29.53 -0.56 53.88
C SER A 392 -28.30 -0.83 52.99
N LEU A 393 -27.33 0.09 52.86
CA LEU A 393 -26.15 0.35 53.69
C LEU A 393 -25.11 -0.79 53.73
N GLY A 394 -23.91 -0.51 53.22
CA GLY A 394 -22.71 -1.34 53.34
C GLY A 394 -21.59 -0.95 52.37
N SER A 395 -20.91 0.15 52.67
CA SER A 395 -19.63 0.56 52.10
C SER A 395 -18.48 -0.25 52.72
N ASP A 396 -17.51 -0.71 51.92
CA ASP A 396 -16.08 -0.55 52.23
C ASP A 396 -15.22 -0.90 51.02
N ASP A 397 -14.26 0.00 50.78
CA ASP A 397 -13.22 0.02 49.75
C ASP A 397 -11.90 -0.13 50.51
N SER A 398 -10.99 -1.05 50.13
CA SER A 398 -9.59 -0.98 50.58
C SER A 398 -8.66 -1.84 49.72
N GLU A 399 -7.63 -1.17 49.20
CA GLU A 399 -6.42 -1.62 48.51
C GLU A 399 -5.57 -2.54 49.44
N GLU A 400 -4.65 -3.41 48.99
CA GLU A 400 -3.24 -3.12 48.66
C GLU A 400 -2.50 -4.39 48.15
N ASP A 401 -1.34 -4.15 47.52
CA ASP A 401 -0.46 -5.03 46.73
C ASP A 401 0.58 -5.91 47.50
N GLU A 402 1.26 -6.77 46.69
CA GLU A 402 2.70 -7.16 46.74
C GLU A 402 3.22 -8.50 47.39
N VAL A 403 3.57 -9.45 46.48
CA VAL A 403 4.92 -10.04 46.16
C VAL A 403 5.73 -10.93 47.17
N VAL A 404 5.82 -12.22 46.79
CA VAL A 404 6.97 -13.18 46.73
C VAL A 404 7.74 -13.59 48.02
N ILE A 405 7.90 -14.93 48.21
CA ILE A 405 9.18 -15.68 48.38
C ILE A 405 8.90 -17.19 48.32
N LEU A 406 9.66 -17.92 47.49
CA LEU A 406 9.70 -19.39 47.40
C LEU A 406 10.79 -19.98 48.31
N ASN A 407 10.47 -21.10 48.98
CA ASN A 407 11.23 -22.37 49.08
C ASN A 407 10.73 -23.20 50.28
N PRO A 408 10.71 -24.55 50.20
CA PRO A 408 11.90 -25.29 50.62
C PRO A 408 12.23 -26.55 49.81
N ALA A 409 13.52 -26.79 49.67
CA ALA A 409 14.11 -28.08 49.32
C ALA A 409 14.09 -29.04 50.53
N THR A 410 13.75 -30.32 50.31
CA THR A 410 14.32 -31.53 50.94
C THR A 410 13.71 -32.73 50.20
N THR A 411 14.46 -33.68 49.64
CA THR A 411 15.02 -34.81 50.38
C THR A 411 15.98 -35.61 49.47
N LYS A 412 17.18 -35.91 49.98
CA LYS A 412 17.96 -37.12 49.66
C LYS A 412 17.21 -38.29 50.34
N THR A 413 17.24 -39.57 49.96
CA THR A 413 18.38 -40.48 49.70
C THR A 413 17.83 -41.89 49.42
N GLN A 414 18.72 -42.76 48.92
CA GLN A 414 18.71 -44.24 48.88
C GLN A 414 18.35 -44.82 47.50
N GLY A 415 19.22 -45.53 46.77
CA GLY A 415 20.54 -46.08 47.06
C GLY A 415 20.58 -47.57 46.71
N ARG A 416 21.34 -47.95 45.68
CA ARG A 416 22.08 -49.22 45.49
C ARG A 416 22.63 -49.23 44.05
N ALA A 417 23.96 -49.21 43.88
CA ALA A 417 24.82 -50.39 43.66
C ALA A 417 24.53 -51.03 42.28
N ALA A 418 25.47 -51.35 41.40
CA ALA A 418 26.92 -51.40 41.43
C ALA A 418 27.44 -51.55 39.99
N GLN A 419 28.71 -51.20 39.81
CA GLN A 419 29.71 -51.90 38.97
C GLN A 419 29.59 -51.92 37.43
N ASN A 420 30.70 -51.40 36.88
CA ASN A 420 31.59 -51.99 35.86
C ASN A 420 31.46 -51.57 34.39
N ALA A 421 32.59 -51.00 33.96
CA ALA A 421 33.37 -51.30 32.75
C ALA A 421 32.60 -51.36 31.42
N GLY A 422 32.90 -50.54 30.42
CA GLY A 422 34.24 -50.32 29.89
C GLY A 422 34.36 -51.05 28.55
N ALA A 423 34.92 -50.34 27.56
CA ALA A 423 35.39 -50.81 26.26
C ALA A 423 34.38 -50.89 25.08
N ARG A 424 34.53 -49.90 24.18
CA ARG A 424 34.46 -50.08 22.72
C ARG A 424 35.46 -51.17 22.26
N PRO A 425 35.26 -51.74 21.06
CA PRO A 425 36.18 -51.37 19.98
C PRO A 425 35.54 -51.21 18.59
N LYS A 426 36.36 -50.71 17.66
CA LYS A 426 36.07 -50.30 16.27
C LYS A 426 36.41 -51.39 15.23
N THR A 427 36.02 -51.12 13.97
CA THR A 427 36.55 -51.62 12.65
C THR A 427 36.17 -53.05 12.24
N GLY A 428 35.88 -53.45 10.99
CA GLY A 428 35.81 -52.83 9.65
C GLY A 428 35.63 -53.93 8.56
N THR A 429 35.41 -53.55 7.28
CA THR A 429 35.39 -54.38 6.03
C THR A 429 34.08 -55.17 5.75
N ALA A 430 33.55 -55.42 4.53
CA ALA A 430 34.08 -55.41 3.17
C ALA A 430 32.98 -55.30 2.05
N LYS A 431 33.46 -54.94 0.84
CA LYS A 431 32.98 -55.06 -0.58
C LYS A 431 31.71 -55.84 -1.02
N MET A 432 30.95 -55.20 -1.94
CA MET A 432 30.40 -55.56 -3.30
C MET A 432 29.81 -56.98 -3.61
N PRO A 433 28.78 -57.14 -4.50
CA PRO A 433 28.78 -56.88 -5.98
C PRO A 433 27.48 -56.19 -6.55
N ALA A 434 27.46 -55.43 -7.68
CA ALA A 434 27.45 -55.74 -9.14
C ALA A 434 26.44 -56.85 -9.56
N ALA A 435 25.57 -56.80 -10.59
CA ALA A 435 25.29 -55.96 -11.77
C ALA A 435 23.76 -56.07 -12.08
N ASP A 436 23.08 -55.27 -12.93
CA ASP A 436 23.02 -55.51 -14.39
C ASP A 436 22.30 -54.37 -15.15
N LYS A 437 22.69 -54.17 -16.41
CA LYS A 437 22.27 -53.10 -17.33
C LYS A 437 21.12 -53.55 -18.23
N LYS A 438 20.14 -52.68 -18.50
CA LYS A 438 19.35 -52.72 -19.75
C LYS A 438 19.28 -51.35 -20.42
N LYS A 439 19.76 -51.33 -21.67
CA LYS A 439 19.74 -50.23 -22.64
C LYS A 439 18.34 -50.04 -23.21
N THR A 440 17.94 -48.79 -23.44
CA THR A 440 16.94 -48.43 -24.45
C THR A 440 17.41 -47.21 -25.25
N LYS A 441 17.75 -47.46 -26.52
CA LYS A 441 17.92 -46.46 -27.58
C LYS A 441 16.54 -45.89 -27.91
N ASN A 442 16.44 -44.58 -28.14
CA ASN A 442 15.35 -44.05 -28.96
C ASN A 442 15.86 -43.13 -30.07
N LYS A 443 15.27 -43.34 -31.26
CA LYS A 443 15.72 -42.91 -32.59
C LYS A 443 15.32 -41.47 -32.88
N ARG A 444 16.25 -40.71 -33.48
CA ARG A 444 15.97 -39.57 -34.37
C ARG A 444 15.16 -40.04 -35.57
N LYS A 445 14.07 -39.34 -35.90
CA LYS A 445 13.37 -39.40 -37.19
C LYS A 445 13.45 -38.01 -37.83
N LYS A 446 14.01 -37.98 -39.04
CA LYS A 446 13.84 -36.94 -40.07
C LYS A 446 13.04 -37.57 -41.22
N ASN A 447 12.43 -36.70 -42.02
CA ASN A 447 11.71 -36.83 -43.30
C ASN A 447 10.29 -36.25 -43.11
N LYS A 448 9.82 -35.31 -43.91
CA LYS A 448 10.06 -35.01 -45.33
C LYS A 448 9.95 -33.52 -45.57
#